data_AF-A0A2G1VVW0-F1
#
_entry.id   AF-A0A2G1VVW0-F1
#
_cell.length_a   1.000
_cell.length_b   1.000
_cell.length_c   1.000
_cell.angle_alpha   90.00
_cell.angle_beta   90.00
_cell.angle_gamma   90.00
#
_symmetry.space_group_name_H-M   'P 1'
#
loop_
_entity.id
_entity.type
_entity.pdbx_description
1 polymer ?
#
loop_
_entity_poly.entity_id
_entity_poly.type
_entity_poly.pdbx_seq_one_letter_code
_entity_poly.pdbx_strand_id
1 'polypeptide(L)'
;MNVLDSIPYRVGSTFEEHNVSLEFLKEFNADSKYYASYRYSELYLFGRAFQAECYLHFWKGVLNTIQYKIHKENFDLFRDSLNEELPVDKPLKRDLYNERFALESYCNGIAVGLTQLNENYFMLKISKNPSLPRIKSNKSNRS
;
A
#
# COMPACT_ATOMS: atom_id res chain seq x y z
N MET A 1 -5.40 -18.63 1.17
CA MET A 1 -5.37 -17.66 0.06
C MET A 1 -4.53 -16.49 0.55
N ASN A 2 -3.59 -15.97 -0.24
CA ASN A 2 -2.73 -14.86 0.18
C ASN A 2 -3.42 -13.56 -0.22
N VAL A 3 -3.50 -12.59 0.69
CA VAL A 3 -4.05 -11.25 0.43
C VAL A 3 -3.49 -10.64 -0.85
N LEU A 4 -2.21 -10.90 -1.14
CA LEU A 4 -1.49 -10.43 -2.32
C LEU A 4 -2.06 -10.94 -3.64
N ASP A 5 -2.66 -12.14 -3.63
CA ASP A 5 -3.30 -12.75 -4.80
C ASP A 5 -4.75 -12.29 -4.97
N SER A 6 -5.32 -11.64 -3.95
CA SER A 6 -6.74 -11.23 -3.89
C SER A 6 -6.97 -9.79 -4.31
N ILE A 7 -5.89 -9.01 -4.51
CA ILE A 7 -6.00 -7.60 -4.89
C ILE A 7 -6.16 -7.48 -6.41
N PRO A 8 -7.08 -6.61 -6.90
CA PRO A 8 -7.32 -6.44 -8.33
C PRO A 8 -6.09 -5.99 -9.12
N TYR A 9 -5.25 -5.14 -8.52
CA TYR A 9 -4.01 -4.65 -9.10
C TYR A 9 -2.80 -5.40 -8.56
N ARG A 10 -1.88 -5.74 -9.45
CA ARG A 10 -0.64 -6.45 -9.10
C ARG A 10 0.55 -5.52 -9.17
N VAL A 11 1.26 -5.31 -8.05
CA VAL A 11 2.53 -4.57 -8.08
C VAL A 11 3.53 -5.23 -9.04
N GLY A 12 4.20 -4.41 -9.84
CA GLY A 12 5.16 -4.84 -10.87
C GLY A 12 4.60 -4.99 -12.28
N SER A 13 3.30 -4.88 -12.46
CA SER A 13 2.66 -4.85 -13.77
C SER A 13 2.95 -3.54 -14.51
N THR A 14 2.72 -3.51 -15.82
CA THR A 14 2.75 -2.27 -16.59
C THR A 14 1.42 -1.53 -16.56
N PHE A 15 1.40 -0.30 -17.09
CA PHE A 15 0.17 0.48 -17.22
C PHE A 15 -0.82 -0.17 -18.21
N GLU A 16 -0.30 -0.67 -19.33
CA GLU A 16 -1.07 -1.29 -20.42
C GLU A 16 -1.77 -2.57 -19.98
N GLU A 17 -1.15 -3.34 -19.08
CA GLU A 17 -1.71 -4.58 -18.54
C GLU A 17 -3.01 -4.36 -17.75
N HIS A 18 -3.29 -3.13 -17.30
CA HIS A 18 -4.43 -2.86 -16.43
C HIS A 18 -5.67 -2.35 -17.14
N ASN A 19 -5.59 -1.89 -18.40
CA ASN A 19 -6.74 -1.49 -19.25
C ASN A 19 -7.89 -0.73 -18.52
N VAL A 20 -7.57 0.04 -17.47
CA VAL A 20 -8.55 0.70 -16.60
C VAL A 20 -8.74 2.14 -17.02
N SER A 21 -9.96 2.65 -16.86
CA SER A 21 -10.27 4.08 -16.84
C SER A 21 -9.64 4.73 -15.60
N LEU A 22 -8.34 5.05 -15.70
CA LEU A 22 -7.59 5.74 -14.65
C LEU A 22 -7.68 7.25 -14.83
N GLU A 23 -8.00 7.97 -13.74
CA GLU A 23 -7.92 9.42 -13.69
C GLU A 23 -6.48 9.81 -13.33
N PHE A 24 -5.79 10.51 -14.23
CA PHE A 24 -4.47 11.06 -13.94
C PHE A 24 -4.58 12.17 -12.88
N LEU A 25 -3.84 12.02 -11.78
CA LEU A 25 -3.84 12.99 -10.70
C LEU A 25 -2.63 13.92 -10.77
N LYS A 26 -1.44 13.33 -10.94
CA LYS A 26 -0.18 14.09 -10.82
C LYS A 26 0.99 13.37 -11.47
N GLU A 27 1.89 14.14 -12.05
CA GLU A 27 3.24 13.73 -12.40
C GLU A 27 4.23 14.42 -11.47
N PHE A 28 5.13 13.65 -10.86
CA PHE A 28 6.18 14.19 -9.99
C PHE A 28 7.47 14.45 -10.78
N ASN A 29 7.75 13.61 -11.77
CA ASN A 29 8.80 13.73 -12.77
C ASN A 29 8.46 12.84 -13.97
N ALA A 30 9.26 12.91 -15.04
CA ALA A 30 9.03 12.16 -16.29
C ALA A 30 8.75 10.66 -16.10
N ASP A 31 9.30 10.07 -15.04
CA ASP A 31 9.19 8.64 -14.74
C ASP A 31 8.11 8.32 -13.70
N SER A 32 7.51 9.28 -13.01
CA SER A 32 6.69 9.04 -11.81
C SER A 32 5.30 9.66 -11.95
N LYS A 33 4.30 8.81 -12.15
CA LYS A 33 2.91 9.20 -12.41
C LYS A 33 1.96 8.57 -11.41
N TYR A 34 1.00 9.36 -10.95
CA TYR A 34 0.03 8.98 -9.94
C TYR A 34 -1.38 9.09 -10.49
N TYR A 35 -2.16 8.03 -10.29
CA TYR A 35 -3.50 7.88 -10.83
C TYR A 35 -4.48 7.49 -9.73
N ALA A 36 -5.74 7.87 -9.89
CA ALA A 36 -6.87 7.25 -9.20
C ALA A 36 -7.51 6.22 -10.14
N SER A 37 -7.70 5.00 -9.65
CA SER A 37 -8.69 4.11 -10.25
C SER A 37 -10.03 4.45 -9.63
N TYR A 38 -11.05 4.70 -10.47
CA TYR A 38 -12.46 4.97 -10.13
C TYR A 38 -12.73 5.37 -8.67
N ARG A 39 -13.17 6.63 -8.42
CA ARG A 39 -13.28 7.22 -7.07
C ARG A 39 -13.79 6.29 -5.96
N TYR A 40 -14.69 5.34 -6.26
CA TYR A 40 -15.01 4.22 -5.38
C TYR A 40 -15.00 2.91 -6.17
N SER A 41 -14.19 1.95 -5.72
CA SER A 41 -14.11 0.59 -6.23
C SER A 41 -14.55 -0.40 -5.15
N GLU A 42 -15.27 -1.45 -5.53
CA GLU A 42 -15.54 -2.57 -4.62
C GLU A 42 -14.28 -3.44 -4.51
N LEU A 43 -13.71 -3.45 -3.31
CA LEU A 43 -12.56 -4.26 -2.94
C LEU A 43 -13.04 -5.51 -2.23
N TYR A 44 -12.79 -6.69 -2.81
CA TYR A 44 -13.14 -7.97 -2.21
C TYR A 44 -11.95 -8.58 -1.48
N LEU A 45 -11.95 -8.54 -0.15
CA LEU A 45 -10.90 -9.11 0.69
C LEU A 45 -11.53 -9.84 1.89
N PHE A 46 -10.86 -10.87 2.40
CA PHE A 46 -11.29 -11.59 3.62
C PHE A 46 -12.74 -12.10 3.54
N GLY A 47 -13.21 -12.44 2.33
CA GLY A 47 -14.59 -12.88 2.07
C GLY A 47 -15.65 -11.77 2.18
N ARG A 48 -15.26 -10.49 2.15
CA ARG A 48 -16.17 -9.33 2.26
C ARG A 48 -15.89 -8.30 1.17
N ALA A 49 -16.92 -7.52 0.84
CA ALA A 49 -16.80 -6.37 -0.06
C ALA A 49 -16.62 -5.09 0.76
N PHE A 50 -15.69 -4.23 0.33
CA PHE A 50 -15.42 -2.93 0.93
C PHE A 50 -15.47 -1.85 -0.13
N GLN A 51 -16.02 -0.69 0.23
CA GLN A 51 -15.85 0.50 -0.59
C GLN A 51 -14.47 1.10 -0.32
N ALA A 52 -13.69 1.25 -1.38
CA ALA A 52 -12.35 1.82 -1.29
C ALA A 52 -12.09 2.81 -2.43
N GLU A 53 -11.47 3.94 -2.09
CA GLU A 53 -10.83 4.79 -3.10
C GLU A 53 -9.46 4.18 -3.42
N CYS A 54 -9.19 3.89 -4.70
CA CYS A 54 -7.96 3.22 -5.12
C CYS A 54 -7.01 4.18 -5.84
N TYR A 55 -5.76 4.20 -5.40
CA TYR A 55 -4.69 5.02 -5.96
C TYR A 55 -3.53 4.16 -6.42
N LEU A 56 -3.03 4.44 -7.62
CA LEU A 56 -1.98 3.68 -8.29
C LEU A 56 -0.78 4.57 -8.58
N HIS A 57 0.39 4.15 -8.13
CA HIS A 57 1.65 4.86 -8.37
C HIS A 57 2.53 4.08 -9.33
N PHE A 58 2.74 4.65 -10.51
CA PHE A 58 3.63 4.10 -11.53
C PHE A 58 4.99 4.80 -11.49
N TRP A 59 6.06 4.01 -11.59
CA TRP A 59 7.41 4.49 -11.81
C TRP A 59 8.01 3.78 -13.02
N LYS A 60 8.53 4.55 -13.99
CA LYS A 60 9.05 4.04 -15.27
C LYS A 60 8.07 3.10 -15.97
N GLY A 61 6.78 3.44 -15.93
CA GLY A 61 5.70 2.64 -16.52
C GLY A 61 5.29 1.40 -15.72
N VAL A 62 5.92 1.14 -14.56
CA VAL A 62 5.66 -0.04 -13.73
C VAL A 62 4.92 0.35 -12.45
N LEU A 63 3.85 -0.39 -12.11
CA LEU A 63 3.07 -0.17 -10.89
C LEU A 63 3.90 -0.54 -9.66
N ASN A 64 4.32 0.45 -8.90
CA ASN A 64 5.16 0.24 -7.71
C ASN A 64 4.37 0.18 -6.42
N THR A 65 3.30 0.97 -6.31
CA THR A 65 2.51 1.08 -5.09
C THR A 65 1.02 1.17 -5.41
N ILE A 66 0.23 0.46 -4.62
CA ILE A 66 -1.23 0.52 -4.61
C ILE A 66 -1.66 0.99 -3.22
N GLN A 67 -2.65 1.89 -3.20
CA GLN A 67 -3.19 2.48 -1.99
C GLN A 67 -4.72 2.42 -2.02
N TYR A 68 -5.31 1.82 -0.99
CA TYR A 68 -6.76 1.75 -0.79
C TYR A 68 -7.15 2.53 0.45
N LYS A 69 -7.90 3.62 0.26
CA LYS A 69 -8.47 4.39 1.37
C LYS A 69 -9.84 3.80 1.73
N ILE A 70 -9.98 3.38 2.98
CA ILE A 70 -11.12 2.60 3.50
C ILE A 70 -11.61 3.24 4.80
N HIS A 71 -12.91 3.12 5.10
CA HIS A 71 -13.50 3.63 6.33
C HIS A 71 -12.92 2.94 7.58
N LYS A 72 -12.63 3.72 8.62
CA LYS A 72 -11.88 3.31 9.83
C LYS A 72 -12.53 2.17 10.60
N GLU A 73 -13.85 2.02 10.52
CA GLU A 73 -14.58 0.91 11.16
C GLU A 73 -14.03 -0.49 10.80
N ASN A 74 -13.39 -0.62 9.63
CA ASN A 74 -12.83 -1.89 9.16
C ASN A 74 -11.36 -2.09 9.57
N PHE A 75 -10.73 -1.14 10.29
CA PHE A 75 -9.30 -1.16 10.57
C PHE A 75 -8.85 -2.41 11.35
N ASP A 76 -9.56 -2.74 12.43
CA ASP A 76 -9.21 -3.90 13.28
C ASP A 76 -9.37 -5.22 12.50
N LEU A 77 -10.44 -5.34 11.72
CA LEU A 77 -10.64 -6.49 10.82
C LEU A 77 -9.46 -6.64 9.85
N PHE A 78 -9.04 -5.56 9.18
CA PHE A 78 -7.90 -5.61 8.26
C PHE A 78 -6.61 -5.99 8.98
N ARG A 79 -6.33 -5.42 10.15
CA ARG A 79 -5.14 -5.74 10.93
C ARG A 79 -5.09 -7.22 11.28
N ASP A 80 -6.20 -7.75 11.77
CA ASP A 80 -6.26 -9.11 12.30
C ASP A 80 -6.21 -10.12 11.14
N SER A 81 -7.02 -9.93 10.09
CA SER A 81 -6.99 -10.80 8.90
C SER A 81 -5.65 -10.75 8.15
N LEU A 82 -4.99 -9.60 8.06
CA LEU A 82 -3.64 -9.53 7.48
C LEU A 82 -2.62 -10.32 8.31
N ASN A 83 -2.69 -10.29 9.64
CA ASN A 83 -1.81 -11.07 10.50
C ASN A 83 -2.08 -12.58 10.40
N GLU A 84 -3.30 -12.99 10.06
CA GLU A 84 -3.65 -14.39 9.79
C GLU A 84 -3.15 -14.87 8.42
N GLU A 85 -3.16 -13.99 7.41
CA GLU A 85 -2.75 -14.35 6.04
C GLU A 85 -1.24 -14.17 5.76
N LEU A 86 -0.55 -13.33 6.54
CA LEU A 86 0.90 -13.15 6.45
C LEU A 86 1.66 -14.32 7.10
N PRO A 87 2.93 -14.57 6.71
CA PRO A 87 3.77 -15.55 7.40
C PRO A 87 3.90 -15.24 8.89
N VAL A 88 3.86 -16.28 9.73
CA VAL A 88 3.88 -16.18 11.20
C VAL A 88 5.09 -15.40 11.75
N ASP A 89 6.23 -15.47 11.06
CA ASP A 89 7.47 -14.75 11.43
C ASP A 89 7.47 -13.28 10.98
N LYS A 90 6.47 -12.87 10.19
CA LYS A 90 6.35 -11.54 9.58
C LYS A 90 4.98 -10.90 9.84
N PRO A 91 4.55 -10.77 11.11
CA PRO A 91 3.32 -10.04 11.41
C PRO A 91 3.50 -8.55 11.11
N LEU A 92 2.38 -7.86 10.96
CA LEU A 92 2.34 -6.40 10.94
C LEU A 92 2.93 -5.84 12.24
N LYS A 93 3.94 -4.99 12.13
CA LYS A 93 4.58 -4.32 13.28
C LYS A 93 4.49 -2.81 13.11
N ARG A 94 4.42 -2.09 14.24
CA ARG A 94 4.51 -0.62 14.21
C ARG A 94 5.84 -0.21 13.59
N ASP A 95 5.77 0.69 12.61
CA ASP A 95 6.95 1.36 12.10
C ASP A 95 7.40 2.39 13.15
N LEU A 96 8.52 2.10 13.83
CA LEU A 96 9.08 2.96 14.88
C LEU A 96 9.57 4.32 14.36
N TYR A 97 9.66 4.51 13.04
CA TYR A 97 10.18 5.72 12.41
C TYR A 97 9.13 6.50 11.63
N ASN A 98 7.91 5.99 11.56
CA ASN A 98 6.77 6.68 10.98
C ASN A 98 5.84 7.11 12.11
N GLU A 99 5.83 8.42 12.39
CA GLU A 99 4.99 9.00 13.45
C GLU A 99 3.48 8.83 13.18
N ARG A 100 3.11 8.53 11.93
CA ARG A 100 1.74 8.13 11.59
C ARG A 100 1.59 6.67 12.02
N PHE A 101 0.58 6.37 12.84
CA PHE A 101 0.22 5.04 13.33
C PHE A 101 0.15 4.00 12.18
N ALA A 102 1.32 3.52 11.77
CA ALA A 102 1.52 2.70 10.59
C ALA A 102 2.00 1.34 11.06
N LEU A 103 1.27 0.32 10.65
CA LEU A 103 1.62 -1.08 10.80
C LEU A 103 2.14 -1.56 9.45
N GLU A 104 3.33 -2.13 9.38
CA GLU A 104 3.92 -2.63 8.13
C GLU A 104 4.52 -4.03 8.34
N SER A 105 4.47 -4.83 7.28
CA SER A 105 5.21 -6.08 7.14
C SER A 105 5.81 -6.17 5.74
N TYR A 106 6.88 -6.94 5.60
CA TYR A 106 7.58 -7.13 4.33
C TYR A 106 7.77 -8.62 4.05
N CYS A 107 7.13 -9.09 2.98
CA CYS A 107 7.18 -10.48 2.56
C CYS A 107 7.41 -10.58 1.05
N ASN A 108 8.35 -11.43 0.63
CA ASN A 108 8.62 -11.75 -0.77
C ASN A 108 8.81 -10.53 -1.69
N GLY A 109 9.53 -9.50 -1.21
CA GLY A 109 9.76 -8.30 -2.03
C GLY A 109 8.62 -7.27 -1.99
N ILE A 110 7.57 -7.53 -1.20
CA ILE A 110 6.37 -6.71 -1.14
C ILE A 110 6.14 -6.25 0.30
N ALA A 111 6.02 -4.94 0.47
CA ALA A 111 5.57 -4.31 1.69
C ALA A 111 4.03 -4.25 1.70
N VAL A 112 3.43 -4.66 2.82
CA VAL A 112 2.01 -4.50 3.11
C VAL A 112 1.89 -3.69 4.37
N GLY A 113 1.09 -2.63 4.36
CA GLY A 113 0.92 -1.80 5.54
C GLY A 113 -0.46 -1.16 5.68
N LEU A 114 -0.80 -0.86 6.93
CA LEU A 114 -1.99 -0.12 7.33
C LEU A 114 -1.56 1.19 7.98
N THR A 115 -2.01 2.32 7.47
CA THR A 115 -1.75 3.64 8.08
C THR A 115 -3.06 4.33 8.39
N GLN A 116 -3.26 4.74 9.64
CA GLN A 116 -4.40 5.59 9.96
C GLN A 116 -4.21 6.98 9.33
N LEU A 117 -5.22 7.47 8.60
CA LEU A 117 -5.14 8.76 7.91
C LEU A 117 -5.75 9.89 8.75
N ASN A 118 -6.96 9.66 9.25
CA ASN A 118 -7.71 10.60 10.09
C ASN A 118 -8.72 9.83 10.97
N GLU A 119 -9.74 10.51 11.47
CA GLU A 119 -10.81 9.92 12.29
C GLU A 119 -11.72 8.97 11.51
N ASN A 120 -11.87 9.17 10.21
CA ASN A 120 -12.83 8.46 9.36
C ASN A 120 -12.18 7.38 8.48
N TYR A 121 -10.88 7.48 8.19
CA TYR A 121 -10.24 6.64 7.20
C TYR A 121 -8.88 6.08 7.64
N PHE A 122 -8.57 4.91 7.09
CA PHE A 122 -7.23 4.34 7.05
C PHE A 122 -6.83 4.01 5.61
N MET A 123 -5.54 3.76 5.41
CA MET A 123 -4.97 3.36 4.13
C MET A 123 -4.40 1.96 4.23
N LEU A 124 -4.84 1.05 3.36
CA LEU A 124 -4.11 -0.17 3.04
C LEU A 124 -3.12 0.16 1.91
N LYS A 125 -1.84 -0.10 2.13
CA LYS A 125 -0.76 0.12 1.17
C LYS A 125 -0.10 -1.19 0.81
N ILE A 126 0.16 -1.39 -0.48
CA ILE A 126 0.88 -2.54 -1.02
C ILE A 126 1.95 -2.04 -1.97
N SER A 127 3.20 -2.41 -1.77
CA SER A 127 4.32 -1.78 -2.49
C SER A 127 5.47 -2.72 -2.76
N LYS A 128 6.02 -2.68 -3.98
CA LYS A 128 7.29 -3.35 -4.33
C LYS A 128 8.52 -2.64 -3.78
N ASN A 129 8.41 -1.34 -3.54
CA ASN A 129 9.41 -0.59 -2.80
C ASN A 129 8.97 -0.54 -1.34
N PRO A 130 9.65 -1.21 -0.39
CA PRO A 130 9.56 -0.77 1.00
C PRO A 130 9.95 0.72 1.00
N SER A 131 9.37 1.49 1.91
CA SER A 131 9.73 2.90 2.13
C SER A 131 11.20 3.16 1.78
N LEU A 132 11.45 4.15 0.89
CA LEU A 132 12.75 4.48 0.27
C LEU A 132 13.94 4.07 1.14
N PRO A 133 14.98 3.42 0.58
CA PRO A 133 16.12 2.94 1.37
C PRO A 133 16.65 4.08 2.25
N ARG A 134 16.69 3.78 3.55
CA ARG A 134 17.12 4.70 4.60
C ARG A 134 18.43 5.37 4.19
N ILE A 135 18.44 6.69 4.04
CA ILE A 135 19.69 7.44 4.13
C ILE A 135 20.15 7.21 5.57
N LYS A 136 21.19 6.37 5.76
CA LYS A 136 21.92 6.36 7.02
C LYS A 136 22.33 7.81 7.25
N SER A 137 21.78 8.49 8.25
CA SER A 137 22.45 9.66 8.77
C SER A 137 23.79 9.13 9.24
N ASN A 138 24.84 9.45 8.49
CA ASN A 138 26.19 9.31 9.01
C ASN A 138 26.17 10.13 10.29
N LYS A 139 26.17 9.45 11.45
CA LYS A 139 26.68 10.07 12.67
C LYS A 139 28.07 10.54 12.29
N SER A 140 28.20 11.84 12.01
CA SER A 140 29.51 12.43 11.90
C SER A 140 30.16 12.18 13.25
N ASN A 141 31.18 11.34 13.26
CA ASN A 141 32.21 11.42 14.28
C ASN A 141 32.69 12.87 14.28
N ARG A 142 32.22 13.65 15.24
CA ARG A 142 32.97 14.80 15.73
C ARG A 142 33.55 14.36 17.05
N SER A 143 34.80 13.98 16.91
CA SER A 143 35.86 13.92 17.91
C SER A 143 35.81 15.10 18.88
#